data_AF-A0A2W4VX43-F1
#
_entry.id   AF-A0A2W4VX43-F1
#
_cell.length_a   1.000
_cell.length_b   1.000
_cell.length_c   1.000
_cell.angle_alpha   90.00
_cell.angle_beta   90.00
_cell.angle_gamma   90.00
#
_symmetry.space_group_name_H-M   'P 1'
#
loop_
_entity.id
_entity.type
_entity.pdbx_description
1 polymer ?
#
loop_
_entity_poly.entity_id
_entity_poly.type
_entity_poly.pdbx_seq_one_letter_code
_entity_poly.pdbx_strand_id
1 'polypeptide(L)'
;MKETGTEISSYPINGSNLVEQVKYNDTQQQIWINDQQYFANIPNHIWDFYIGGYQVCQKWLKDRKGRELSFDNLVHYQNIISILGETIEIMSDIDQIITKHGGFPFG
;
A
#
# COMPACT_ATOMS: atom_id res chain seq x y z
N MET A 1 -2.12 18.92 -9.91
CA MET A 1 -1.71 17.66 -9.28
C MET A 1 -2.42 17.58 -7.94
N LYS A 2 -3.08 16.47 -7.61
CA LYS A 2 -3.45 16.28 -6.20
C LYS A 2 -2.13 16.11 -5.43
N GLU A 3 -1.97 16.79 -4.30
CA GLU A 3 -0.77 16.65 -3.45
C GLU A 3 -0.72 15.26 -2.79
N THR A 4 -1.86 14.57 -2.72
CA THR A 4 -2.04 13.23 -2.17
C THR A 4 -2.94 12.37 -3.07
N GLY A 5 -2.73 11.05 -3.07
CA GLY A 5 -3.63 10.11 -3.74
C GLY A 5 -5.00 10.06 -3.07
N THR A 6 -6.00 9.56 -3.77
CA THR A 6 -7.36 9.36 -3.26
C THR A 6 -7.32 8.41 -2.07
N GLU A 7 -7.86 8.83 -0.91
CA GLU A 7 -7.78 8.03 0.33
C GLU A 7 -8.58 6.73 0.20
N ILE A 8 -7.89 5.59 0.27
CA ILE A 8 -8.48 4.25 0.15
C ILE A 8 -8.28 3.37 1.40
N SER A 9 -7.48 3.83 2.36
CA SER A 9 -7.13 3.07 3.57
C SER A 9 -7.50 3.81 4.84
N SER A 10 -7.69 3.09 5.95
CA SER A 10 -7.94 3.69 7.27
C SER A 10 -7.07 3.08 8.35
N TYR A 11 -6.90 3.80 9.46
CA TYR A 11 -6.18 3.34 10.66
C TYR A 11 -7.06 3.56 11.90
N PRO A 12 -8.00 2.63 12.19
CA PRO A 12 -9.14 2.91 13.06
C PRO A 12 -8.85 2.76 14.55
N ILE A 13 -7.78 2.08 14.93
CA ILE A 13 -7.49 1.75 16.33
C ILE A 13 -6.38 2.65 16.88
N ASN A 14 -6.73 3.51 17.84
CA ASN A 14 -5.76 4.27 18.62
C ASN A 14 -4.96 3.33 19.54
N GLY A 15 -3.70 3.66 19.82
CA GLY A 15 -2.82 2.83 20.63
C GLY A 15 -1.38 3.32 20.59
N SER A 16 -0.45 2.40 20.86
CA SER A 16 0.98 2.72 20.98
C SER A 16 1.62 3.12 19.66
N ASN A 17 1.04 2.77 18.51
CA ASN A 17 1.63 2.95 17.18
C ASN A 17 3.03 2.32 17.02
N LEU A 18 3.40 1.41 17.93
CA LEU A 18 4.66 0.69 17.89
C LEU A 18 4.59 -0.40 16.82
N VAL A 19 5.54 -0.39 15.89
CA VAL A 19 5.67 -1.44 14.88
C VAL A 19 6.39 -2.65 15.48
N GLU A 20 5.65 -3.64 15.93
CA GLU A 20 6.15 -4.88 16.52
C GLU A 20 6.15 -6.04 15.51
N GLN A 21 5.22 -6.01 14.57
CA GLN A 21 5.08 -6.98 13.50
C GLN A 21 4.69 -6.29 12.18
N VAL A 22 4.77 -7.04 11.09
CA VAL A 22 4.25 -6.63 9.79
C VAL A 22 3.59 -7.85 9.19
N LYS A 23 2.28 -8.01 9.42
CA LYS A 23 1.50 -9.17 8.97
C LYS A 23 0.31 -8.69 8.15
N TYR A 24 0.12 -9.30 7.00
CA TYR A 24 -1.05 -9.04 6.19
C TYR A 24 -2.09 -10.14 6.40
N ASN A 25 -3.32 -9.72 6.65
CA ASN A 25 -4.49 -10.57 6.67
C ASN A 25 -5.24 -10.34 5.36
N ASP A 26 -5.11 -11.30 4.44
CA ASP A 26 -5.76 -11.29 3.12
C ASP A 26 -7.29 -11.25 3.26
N THR A 27 -7.87 -12.15 4.07
CA THR A 27 -9.32 -12.25 4.24
C THR A 27 -9.98 -10.96 4.71
N GLN A 28 -9.31 -10.22 5.59
CA GLN A 28 -9.81 -8.94 6.12
C GLN A 28 -9.21 -7.71 5.42
N GLN A 29 -8.27 -7.89 4.50
CA GLN A 29 -7.54 -6.82 3.82
C GLN A 29 -6.89 -5.84 4.80
N GLN A 30 -6.12 -6.37 5.75
CA GLN A 30 -5.52 -5.59 6.85
C GLN A 30 -4.01 -5.80 6.97
N ILE A 31 -3.26 -4.73 7.20
CA ILE A 31 -1.84 -4.79 7.57
C ILE A 31 -1.71 -4.50 9.06
N TRP A 32 -1.38 -5.53 9.84
CA TRP A 32 -1.18 -5.46 11.28
C TRP A 32 0.25 -5.02 11.62
N ILE A 33 0.37 -4.02 12.48
CA ILE A 33 1.66 -3.51 12.97
C ILE A 33 2.00 -3.96 14.39
N ASN A 34 0.99 -4.36 15.17
CA ASN A 34 1.10 -4.99 16.48
C ASN A 34 -0.16 -5.84 16.72
N ASP A 35 -0.43 -6.32 17.92
CA ASP A 35 -1.57 -7.20 18.20
C ASP A 35 -2.92 -6.46 18.28
N GLN A 36 -2.91 -5.13 18.24
CA GLN A 36 -4.10 -4.29 18.42
C GLN A 36 -4.41 -3.42 17.20
N GLN A 37 -3.38 -2.95 16.50
CA GLN A 37 -3.48 -1.89 15.51
C GLN A 37 -3.11 -2.39 14.11
N TYR A 38 -3.89 -1.93 13.13
CA TYR A 38 -3.77 -2.30 11.74
C TYR A 38 -4.22 -1.16 10.82
N PHE A 39 -3.69 -1.18 9.60
CA PHE A 39 -4.24 -0.44 8.47
C PHE A 39 -5.29 -1.31 7.78
N ALA A 40 -6.47 -0.76 7.51
CA ALA A 40 -7.61 -1.44 6.90
C ALA A 40 -7.82 -1.03 5.44
N ASN A 41 -8.65 -1.80 4.74
CA ASN A 41 -9.02 -1.58 3.34
C ASN A 41 -7.80 -1.59 2.41
N ILE A 42 -6.92 -2.58 2.60
CA ILE A 42 -5.73 -2.75 1.76
C ILE A 42 -5.94 -3.95 0.83
N PRO A 43 -6.37 -3.75 -0.43
CA PRO A 43 -6.44 -4.82 -1.42
C PRO A 43 -5.12 -5.58 -1.59
N ASN A 44 -5.21 -6.88 -1.89
CA ASN A 44 -4.05 -7.76 -2.05
C ASN A 44 -3.06 -7.24 -3.09
N HIS A 45 -3.57 -6.73 -4.22
CA HIS A 45 -2.72 -6.22 -5.29
C HIS A 45 -1.87 -5.00 -4.87
N ILE A 46 -2.31 -4.21 -3.88
CA ILE A 46 -1.48 -3.14 -3.29
C ILE A 46 -0.46 -3.73 -2.32
N TRP A 47 -0.88 -4.67 -1.46
CA TRP A 47 0.04 -5.33 -0.53
C TRP A 47 1.17 -6.04 -1.29
N ASP A 48 0.85 -6.80 -2.33
CA ASP A 48 1.76 -7.59 -3.16
C ASP A 48 2.46 -6.77 -4.25
N PHE A 49 2.29 -5.44 -4.29
CA PHE A 49 2.90 -4.62 -5.31
C PHE A 49 4.42 -4.44 -5.10
N TYR A 50 5.19 -4.67 -6.16
CA TYR A 50 6.64 -4.52 -6.17
C TYR A 50 7.09 -3.35 -7.03
N ILE A 51 8.09 -2.61 -6.54
CA ILE A 51 8.89 -1.70 -7.35
C ILE A 51 10.34 -2.18 -7.27
N GLY A 52 10.87 -2.66 -8.40
CA GLY A 52 12.14 -3.40 -8.42
C GLY A 52 12.04 -4.65 -7.56
N GLY A 53 12.99 -4.85 -6.64
CA GLY A 53 13.00 -6.00 -5.73
C GLY A 53 12.23 -5.82 -4.42
N TYR A 54 11.48 -4.72 -4.25
CA TYR A 54 10.87 -4.36 -2.97
C TYR A 54 9.34 -4.39 -3.02
N GLN A 55 8.74 -5.15 -2.12
CA GLN A 55 7.32 -5.06 -1.79
C GLN A 55 7.11 -3.79 -0.95
N VAL A 56 6.53 -2.75 -1.55
CA VAL A 56 6.64 -1.37 -1.05
C VAL A 56 6.01 -1.21 0.35
N CYS A 57 4.76 -1.65 0.51
CA CYS A 57 4.05 -1.61 1.79
C CYS A 57 4.80 -2.38 2.88
N GLN A 58 5.23 -3.61 2.58
CA GLN A 58 5.94 -4.45 3.52
C GLN A 58 7.27 -3.84 3.95
N LYS A 59 8.06 -3.34 2.99
CA LYS A 59 9.38 -2.77 3.25
C LYS A 59 9.30 -1.54 4.15
N TRP A 60 8.38 -0.61 3.86
CA TRP A 60 8.28 0.65 4.59
C TRP A 60 8.05 0.45 6.10
N LEU A 61 7.21 -0.52 6.45
CA LEU A 61 6.95 -0.90 7.84
C LEU A 61 8.09 -1.70 8.45
N LYS A 62 8.69 -2.65 7.72
CA LYS A 62 9.85 -3.43 8.20
C LYS A 62 11.03 -2.54 8.58
N ASP A 63 11.30 -1.49 7.80
CA ASP A 63 12.36 -0.52 8.07
C ASP A 63 12.10 0.31 9.35
N ARG A 64 10.88 0.27 9.89
CA ARG A 64 10.44 0.96 11.11
C ARG A 64 10.13 0.03 12.28
N LYS A 65 10.44 -1.27 12.16
CA LYS A 65 10.23 -2.22 13.26
C LYS A 65 10.95 -1.77 14.54
N GLY A 66 10.27 -1.81 15.67
CA GLY A 66 10.74 -1.34 16.97
C GLY A 66 10.65 0.18 17.17
N ARG A 67 9.94 0.90 16.30
CA ARG A 67 9.72 2.35 16.40
C ARG A 67 8.24 2.68 16.47
N GLU A 68 7.94 3.78 17.14
CA GLU A 68 6.61 4.39 17.18
C GLU A 68 6.36 5.18 15.89
N LEU A 69 5.20 5.01 15.28
CA LEU A 69 4.78 5.83 14.15
C LEU A 69 4.15 7.13 14.67
N SER A 70 4.76 8.27 14.31
CA SER A 70 4.13 9.58 14.51
C SER A 70 2.87 9.72 13.66
N PHE A 71 2.03 10.71 13.97
CA PHE A 71 0.88 11.07 13.13
C PHE A 71 1.27 11.26 11.65
N ASP A 72 2.34 12.02 11.39
CA ASP A 72 2.83 12.22 10.02
C ASP A 72 3.27 10.90 9.35
N ASN A 73 3.80 9.95 10.12
CA ASN A 73 4.17 8.63 9.59
C ASN A 73 2.93 7.82 9.21
N LEU A 74 1.87 7.86 10.02
CA LEU A 74 0.59 7.20 9.72
C LEU A 74 -0.04 7.77 8.45
N VAL A 75 -0.15 9.10 8.37
CA VAL A 75 -0.69 9.81 7.19
C VAL A 75 0.16 9.52 5.96
N HIS A 76 1.48 9.57 6.08
CA HIS A 76 2.38 9.30 4.97
C HIS A 76 2.26 7.86 4.46
N TYR A 77 2.10 6.89 5.35
CA TYR A 77 1.93 5.49 4.94
C TYR A 77 0.59 5.26 4.23
N GLN A 78 -0.51 5.86 4.71
CA GLN A 78 -1.79 5.82 4.00
C GLN A 78 -1.69 6.48 2.61
N ASN A 79 -0.94 7.58 2.48
CA ASN A 79 -0.69 8.21 1.18
C ASN A 79 0.11 7.30 0.23
N ILE A 80 1.10 6.56 0.73
CA ILE A 80 1.81 5.55 -0.08
C ILE A 80 0.82 4.51 -0.61
N ILE A 81 -0.06 3.98 0.25
CA ILE A 81 -1.07 2.99 -0.15
C ILE A 81 -1.96 3.56 -1.26
N SER A 82 -2.45 4.79 -1.11
CA SER A 82 -3.28 5.47 -2.12
C SER A 82 -2.58 5.64 -3.46
N ILE A 83 -1.33 6.10 -3.45
CA ILE A 83 -0.54 6.31 -4.68
C ILE A 83 -0.26 4.98 -5.39
N LEU A 84 -0.01 3.91 -4.64
CA LEU A 84 0.14 2.57 -5.22
C LEU A 84 -1.14 2.09 -5.90
N GLY A 85 -2.30 2.32 -5.28
CA GLY A 85 -3.60 2.03 -5.90
C GLY A 85 -3.78 2.74 -7.24
N GLU A 86 -3.58 4.06 -7.27
CA GLU A 86 -3.68 4.85 -8.50
C GLU A 86 -2.66 4.42 -9.56
N THR A 87 -1.43 4.08 -9.15
CA THR A 87 -0.38 3.60 -10.06
C THR A 87 -0.79 2.29 -10.72
N ILE A 88 -1.34 1.35 -9.96
CA ILE A 88 -1.78 0.04 -10.46
C ILE A 88 -2.91 0.19 -11.46
N GLU A 89 -3.89 1.06 -11.17
CA GLU A 89 -5.00 1.36 -12.09
C GLU A 89 -4.49 1.94 -13.41
N ILE A 90 -3.61 2.94 -13.36
CA ILE A 90 -3.02 3.57 -14.56
C ILE A 90 -2.22 2.56 -15.38
N MET A 91 -1.43 1.69 -14.74
CA MET A 91 -0.67 0.64 -15.45
C MET A 91 -1.61 -0.33 -16.16
N SER A 92 -2.68 -0.77 -15.49
CA SER A 92 -3.71 -1.63 -16.08
C SER A 92 -4.38 -0.97 -17.29
N ASP A 93 -4.71 0.32 -17.22
CA ASP A 93 -5.33 1.05 -18.34
C ASP A 93 -4.40 1.15 -19.55
N ILE A 94 -3.10 1.39 -19.30
CA ILE A 94 -2.08 1.38 -20.36
C ILE A 94 -2.00 0.00 -21.03
N ASP A 95 -1.95 -1.07 -20.24
CA ASP A 95 -1.88 -2.45 -20.74
C ASP A 95 -3.12 -2.82 -21.58
N GLN A 96 -4.30 -2.37 -21.16
CA GLN A 96 -5.55 -2.55 -21.93
C GLN A 96 -5.50 -1.83 -23.28
N ILE A 97 -5.00 -0.59 -23.31
CA ILE A 97 -4.84 0.18 -24.55
C ILE A 97 -3.83 -0.52 -25.48
N ILE A 98 -2.67 -0.93 -24.96
CA ILE A 98 -1.66 -1.65 -25.74
C ILE A 98 -2.26 -2.93 -26.35
N THR A 99 -2.97 -3.72 -25.54
CA THR A 99 -3.62 -4.96 -25.98
C THR A 99 -4.65 -4.70 -27.08
N LYS A 100 -5.46 -3.64 -26.94
CA LYS A 100 -6.45 -3.23 -27.94
C LYS A 100 -5.81 -2.85 -29.29
N HIS A 101 -4.57 -2.36 -29.29
CA HIS A 101 -3.87 -1.88 -30.48
C HIS A 101 -2.85 -2.87 -31.06
N GLY A 102 -2.94 -4.17 -30.70
CA GLY A 102 -2.11 -5.23 -31.30
C GLY A 102 -1.06 -5.81 -30.37
N GLY A 103 -0.98 -5.36 -29.11
CA GLY A 103 -0.06 -5.87 -28.11
C GLY A 103 1.34 -5.26 -28.18
N PHE A 104 2.19 -5.66 -27.24
CA PHE A 104 3.61 -5.32 -27.20
C PHE A 104 4.47 -6.60 -27.30
N PRO A 105 5.58 -6.63 -28.07
CA PRO A 105 6.13 -5.53 -28.87
C PRO A 105 5.21 -5.14 -30.01
N PHE A 106 5.22 -3.85 -30.39
CA PHE A 106 4.48 -3.37 -31.55
C PHE A 106 4.99 -4.12 -32.78
N GLY A 107 4.18 -5.07 -33.27
CA GLY A 107 4.43 -5.81 -34.50
C GLY A 107 4.13 -4.99 -35.75
#